data_AF-A0A2M8BN61-F1
#
_entry.id   AF-A0A2M8BN61-F1
#
_cell.length_a   1.000
_cell.length_b   1.000
_cell.length_c   1.000
_cell.angle_alpha   90.00
_cell.angle_beta   90.00
_cell.angle_gamma   90.00
#
_symmetry.space_group_name_H-M   'P 1'
#
loop_
_entity.id
_entity.type
_entity.pdbx_description
1 polymer ?
#
loop_
_entity_poly.entity_id
_entity_poly.type
_entity_poly.pdbx_seq_one_letter_code
_entity_poly.pdbx_strand_id
1 'polypeptide(L)' 'MDPVRNPYTPGAGTPPPELAGRDALREKVRVCIERLRIGNTAKSVLMVGLRGVGKTVLLDQMRSDAESSGIHTI' A
#
# COMPACT_ATOMS: atom_id res chain seq x y z
N MET A 1 -8.02 2.93 16.17
CA MET A 1 -9.29 2.61 15.47
C MET A 1 -9.90 1.40 16.15
N ASP A 2 -11.21 1.39 16.39
CA ASP A 2 -11.92 0.27 17.03
C ASP A 2 -11.87 -0.97 16.12
N PRO A 3 -11.27 -2.10 16.55
CA PRO A 3 -11.17 -3.33 15.75
C PRO A 3 -12.53 -3.90 15.33
N VAL A 4 -13.59 -3.64 16.11
CA VAL A 4 -14.95 -4.15 15.86
C VAL A 4 -15.60 -3.44 14.68
N ARG A 5 -15.24 -2.18 14.42
CA ARG A 5 -15.75 -1.37 13.31
C ARG A 5 -14.85 -1.42 12.08
N ASN A 6 -13.81 -2.24 12.09
CA ASN A 6 -12.91 -2.34 10.95
C ASN A 6 -13.66 -2.98 9.76
N PRO A 7 -13.91 -2.25 8.66
CA PRO A 7 -14.61 -2.77 7.49
C PRO A 7 -13.77 -3.79 6.69
N TYR A 8 -12.54 -4.06 7.14
CA TYR A 8 -11.64 -5.03 6.54
C TYR A 8 -12.14 -6.46 6.75
N THR A 9 -12.81 -7.00 5.72
CA THR A 9 -13.18 -8.43 5.64
C THR A 9 -12.14 -9.16 4.78
N PRO A 10 -11.30 -10.06 5.36
CA PRO A 10 -10.30 -10.78 4.58
C PRO A 10 -10.98 -11.80 3.64
N GLY A 11 -11.15 -11.43 2.37
CA GLY A 11 -11.50 -12.31 1.26
C GLY A 11 -10.33 -12.47 0.29
N ALA A 12 -10.24 -13.62 -0.39
CA ALA A 12 -9.25 -13.82 -1.45
C ALA A 12 -9.59 -12.93 -2.66
N GLY A 13 -8.82 -11.86 -2.87
CA GLY A 13 -8.90 -11.02 -4.07
C GLY A 13 -9.93 -9.90 -4.04
N THR A 14 -10.70 -9.73 -2.96
CA THR A 14 -11.60 -8.57 -2.84
C THR A 14 -10.87 -7.43 -2.14
N PRO A 15 -10.71 -6.25 -2.79
CA PRO A 15 -10.16 -5.09 -2.11
C PRO A 15 -11.07 -4.70 -0.95
N PRO A 16 -10.52 -4.46 0.26
CA PRO A 16 -11.33 -4.02 1.38
C PRO A 16 -11.90 -2.63 1.06
N PRO A 17 -13.09 -2.29 1.58
CA PRO A 17 -13.69 -0.96 1.39
C PRO A 17 -12.77 0.17 1.87
N GLU A 18 -11.92 -0.11 2.85
CA GLU A 18 -11.02 0.85 3.45
C GLU A 18 -9.70 0.20 3.91
N LEU A 19 -8.57 0.80 3.56
CA LEU A 19 -7.24 0.45 4.07
C LEU A 19 -6.97 1.22 5.36
N ALA A 20 -7.84 1.01 6.34
CA ALA A 20 -7.80 1.67 7.65
C ALA A 20 -6.42 1.64 8.31
N GLY A 21 -5.91 2.81 8.72
CA GLY A 21 -4.65 2.94 9.46
C GLY A 21 -3.38 2.70 8.63
N ARG A 22 -3.49 2.69 7.29
CA ARG A 22 -2.36 2.47 6.37
C ARG A 22 -1.94 3.73 5.60
N ASP A 23 -2.54 4.87 5.89
CA ASP A 23 -2.26 6.14 5.19
C ASP A 23 -0.80 6.56 5.30
N ALA A 24 -0.21 6.45 6.50
CA ALA A 24 1.20 6.77 6.71
C ALA A 24 2.14 5.85 5.91
N LEU A 25 1.73 4.61 5.63
CA LEU A 25 2.51 3.69 4.81
C LEU A 25 2.35 4.00 3.32
N ARG A 26 1.14 4.31 2.87
CA ARG A 26 0.86 4.76 1.49
C ARG A 26 1.62 6.05 1.19
N GLU A 27 1.60 7.00 2.11
CA GLU A 27 2.35 8.26 2.04
C GLU A 27 3.86 8.01 1.85
N LYS A 28 4.44 7.14 2.69
CA LYS A 28 5.86 6.79 2.58
C LYS A 28 6.21 6.20 1.21
N VAL A 29 5.37 5.30 0.70
CA VAL A 29 5.59 4.69 -0.62
C VAL A 29 5.45 5.71 -1.73
N ARG A 30 4.43 6.59 -1.68
CA ARG A 30 4.28 7.69 -2.65
C ARG A 30 5.50 8.60 -2.67
N VAL A 31 6.00 9.01 -1.50
CA VAL A 31 7.22 9.83 -1.40
C VAL A 31 8.44 9.11 -1.97
N CYS A 32 8.57 7.80 -1.75
CA CYS A 32 9.68 7.03 -2.33
C CYS A 32 9.60 7.00 -3.86
N ILE A 33 8.41 6.76 -4.41
CA ILE A 33 8.12 6.79 -5.85
C ILE A 33 8.49 8.15 -6.44
N GLU A 34 7.99 9.25 -5.88
CA GLU A 34 8.26 10.60 -6.40
C GLU A 34 9.74 10.97 -6.30
N ARG A 35 10.45 10.53 -5.26
CA ARG A 35 11.90 10.68 -5.16
C ARG A 35 12.63 9.95 -6.29
N LEU A 36 12.23 8.71 -6.58
CA LEU A 36 12.82 7.94 -7.68
C LEU A 36 12.59 8.62 -9.03
N ARG A 37 11.43 9.24 -9.24
CA ARG A 37 11.10 9.95 -10.50
C ARG A 37 12.01 11.14 -10.77
N ILE A 38 12.43 11.85 -9.73
CA ILE A 38 13.37 12.98 -9.85
C ILE A 38 14.86 12.55 -9.78
N GLY A 39 15.14 11.25 -9.91
CA GLY A 39 16.51 10.70 -9.91
C GLY A 39 17.14 10.58 -8.51
N ASN A 40 16.38 10.82 -7.45
CA ASN A 40 16.87 10.67 -6.08
C ASN A 40 16.76 9.23 -5.61
N THR A 41 17.70 8.82 -4.75
CA THR A 41 17.62 7.52 -4.07
C THR A 41 16.46 7.50 -3.07
N ALA A 42 15.78 6.35 -3.01
CA ALA A 42 14.74 6.05 -2.03
C ALA A 42 15.06 4.72 -1.32
N LYS A 43 14.59 4.58 -0.07
CA LYS A 43 14.77 3.33 0.69
C LYS A 43 13.64 2.36 0.36
N SER A 44 13.96 1.07 0.32
CA SER A 44 12.96 0.01 0.23
C SER A 44 12.08 -0.01 1.48
N VAL A 45 10.79 -0.32 1.27
CA VAL A 45 9.77 -0.37 2.32
C VAL A 45 9.40 -1.83 2.55
N LEU A 46 9.59 -2.32 3.78
CA LEU A 46 9.15 -3.66 4.18
C LEU A 46 7.87 -3.57 5.01
N MET A 47 6.83 -4.28 4.59
CA MET A 47 5.56 -4.31 5.29
C MET A 47 5.45 -5.55 6.19
N VAL A 48 5.45 -5.34 7.50
CA VAL A 48 5.32 -6.41 8.51
C VAL A 48 3.94 -6.36 9.16
N GLY A 49 3.36 -7.52 9.43
CA GLY A 49 2.08 -7.64 10.13
C GLY A 49 1.52 -9.06 10.10
N LEU A 50 0.51 -9.32 10.92
CA LEU A 50 -0.15 -10.63 11.05
C LEU A 50 -0.72 -11.16 9.72
N ARG A 51 -0.96 -12.46 9.62
CA ARG A 51 -1.61 -13.06 8.44
C ARG A 51 -3.02 -12.47 8.30
N GLY A 52 -3.44 -12.22 7.06
CA GLY A 52 -4.79 -11.77 6.77
C GLY A 52 -5.08 -10.30 7.13
N VAL A 53 -4.08 -9.42 7.27
CA VAL A 53 -4.28 -7.97 7.51
C VAL A 53 -4.27 -7.11 6.23
N GLY A 54 -4.43 -7.72 5.05
CA GLY A 54 -4.52 -6.98 3.79
C GLY A 54 -3.19 -6.54 3.18
N LYS A 55 -2.06 -7.08 3.64
CA LYS A 55 -0.73 -6.70 3.11
C LYS A 55 -0.63 -6.85 1.59
N THR A 56 -1.11 -7.97 1.06
CA THR A 56 -1.09 -8.25 -0.39
C THR A 56 -1.94 -7.25 -1.17
N VAL A 57 -3.14 -6.94 -0.67
CA VAL A 57 -4.02 -5.97 -1.31
C VAL A 57 -3.42 -4.56 -1.30
N LEU A 58 -2.74 -4.20 -0.21
CA LEU A 58 -2.06 -2.91 -0.13
C LEU A 58 -0.89 -2.80 -1.11
N LEU A 59 -0.13 -3.88 -1.32
CA LEU A 59 0.92 -3.93 -2.34
C LEU A 59 0.33 -3.81 -3.75
N ASP A 60 -0.81 -4.44 -4.02
CA ASP A 60 -1.49 -4.37 -5.31
C ASP A 60 -2.03 -2.95 -5.60
N GLN A 61 -2.58 -2.28 -4.60
CA GLN A 61 -2.98 -0.88 -4.72
C GLN A 61 -1.77 0.02 -4.95
N MET A 62 -0.66 -0.18 -4.24
CA MET A 62 0.58 0.59 -4.45
C MET A 62 1.14 0.40 -5.85
N ARG A 63 1.02 -0.81 -6.40
CA ARG A 63 1.37 -1.10 -7.79
C ARG A 63 0.52 -0.29 -8.76
N SER A 64 -0.81 -0.32 -8.60
CA SER A 64 -1.74 0.47 -9.41
C SER A 64 -1.48 1.98 -9.30
N ASP A 65 -1.22 2.47 -8.08
CA ASP A 65 -0.90 3.88 -7.83
C ASP A 65 0.42 4.25 -8.56
N ALA A 66 1.44 3.39 -8.52
CA ALA A 66 2.71 3.58 -9.24
C ALA A 66 2.53 3.60 -10.76
N GLU A 67 1.78 2.65 -11.33
CA GLU A 67 1.49 2.60 -12.76
C GLU A 67 0.70 3.81 -13.24
N SER A 68 -0.29 4.26 -12.45
CA SER A 68 -1.05 5.50 -12.74
C SER A 68 -0.14 6.73 -12.78
N SER A 69 0.97 6.67 -12.03
CA SER A 69 1.99 7.69 -11.97
C SER A 69 3.06 7.51 -13.07
N GLY A 70 2.92 6.55 -13.98
CA GLY A 70 3.88 6.31 -15.07
C GLY A 70 5.15 5.58 -14.63
N ILE A 71 5.14 4.94 -13.47
CA ILE A 71 6.21 4.02 -13.05
C ILE A 71 5.86 2.61 -13.52
N HIS A 72 6.83 1.95 -14.15
CA HIS A 72 6.68 0.55 -14.53
C HIS A 72 6.90 -0.37 -13.32
N THR A 73 5.96 -1.28 -13.10
CA THR A 73 6.00 -2.30 -12.05
C THR A 73 5.90 -3.71 -12.65
N ILE A 74 6.55 -4.69 -12.01
CA ILE A 74 6.56 -6.12 -12.41
C ILE A 74 5.76 -6.99 -11.45
#